data_AF-A0A843IUG2-F1
#
_entry.id   AF-A0A843IUG2-F1
#
_cell.length_a   1.000
_cell.length_b   1.000
_cell.length_c   1.000
_cell.angle_alpha   90.00
_cell.angle_beta   90.00
_cell.angle_gamma   90.00
#
_symmetry.space_group_name_H-M   'P 1'
#
loop_
_entity.id
_entity.type
_entity.pdbx_description
1 polymer ?
#
loop_
_entity_poly.entity_id
_entity_poly.type
_entity_poly.pdbx_seq_one_letter_code
_entity_poly.pdbx_strand_id
1 'polypeptide(L)'
;MESQNKFAIVAIVLIMMAAVGVFGFMSIAFDADDKFTAPHDYEVVSGTFDGHEVSGVGHSKYLNESQREYLYQIDTDVSYQGDQARSFRFNVICGSDHVPIDSIFTKDGAETIDGAECTWWHYVVEDERFDFALDGDMVVHKYAVSDVAGAWSFTSVLKS
;
A
#
# COMPACT_ATOMS: atom_id res chain seq x y z
N MET A 1 -25.71 -1.77 22.57
CA MET A 1 -25.91 -1.03 21.31
C MET A 1 -24.56 -0.62 20.73
N GLU A 2 -23.60 -1.56 20.69
CA GLU A 2 -22.17 -1.28 20.48
C GLU A 2 -21.56 -2.16 19.38
N SER A 3 -22.23 -3.25 18.97
CA SER A 3 -21.76 -4.11 17.88
C SER A 3 -22.23 -3.64 16.49
N GLN A 4 -23.27 -2.80 16.40
CA GLN A 4 -23.76 -2.31 15.10
C GLN A 4 -22.85 -1.25 14.48
N ASN A 5 -22.14 -0.44 15.29
CA ASN A 5 -21.24 0.58 14.76
C ASN A 5 -19.93 0.00 14.19
N LYS A 6 -19.44 -1.12 14.72
CA LYS A 6 -18.21 -1.75 14.22
C LYS A 6 -18.42 -2.44 12.87
N PHE A 7 -19.58 -3.09 12.67
CA PHE A 7 -19.94 -3.68 11.39
C PHE A 7 -20.24 -2.63 10.31
N ALA A 8 -20.81 -1.47 10.67
CA ALA A 8 -21.07 -0.40 9.73
C ALA A 8 -19.78 0.21 9.14
N ILE A 9 -18.73 0.37 9.96
CA ILE A 9 -17.46 0.94 9.50
C ILE A 9 -16.73 -0.02 8.55
N VAL A 10 -16.68 -1.32 8.89
CA VAL A 10 -16.05 -2.34 8.04
C VAL A 10 -16.80 -2.49 6.70
N ALA A 11 -18.13 -2.42 6.72
CA ALA A 11 -18.94 -2.47 5.50
C ALA A 11 -18.76 -1.24 4.60
N ILE A 12 -18.59 -0.03 5.16
CA ILE A 12 -18.35 1.19 4.37
C ILE A 12 -16.97 1.15 3.70
N VAL A 13 -15.95 0.65 4.40
CA VAL A 13 -14.61 0.46 3.81
C VAL A 13 -14.65 -0.55 2.66
N LEU A 14 -15.36 -1.68 2.82
CA LEU A 14 -15.51 -2.69 1.76
C LEU A 14 -16.35 -2.21 0.56
N ILE A 15 -17.39 -1.38 0.78
CA ILE A 15 -18.19 -0.81 -0.32
C ILE A 15 -17.39 0.22 -1.12
N MET A 16 -16.48 0.97 -0.48
CA MET A 16 -15.56 1.84 -1.22
C MET A 16 -14.55 1.06 -2.06
N MET A 17 -14.13 -0.14 -1.65
CA MET A 17 -13.24 -0.99 -2.46
C MET A 17 -13.90 -1.49 -3.76
N ALA A 18 -15.22 -1.68 -3.78
CA ALA A 18 -15.94 -2.18 -4.97
C ALA A 18 -16.37 -1.06 -5.94
N ALA A 19 -16.45 0.20 -5.51
CA ALA A 19 -16.96 1.31 -6.34
C ALA A 19 -15.89 2.00 -7.22
N VAL A 20 -14.58 1.81 -6.96
CA VAL A 20 -13.50 2.47 -7.72
C VAL A 20 -13.12 1.67 -8.99
N GLY A 21 -14.13 1.12 -9.67
CA GLY A 21 -13.97 0.39 -10.93
C GLY A 21 -14.27 1.22 -12.18
N VAL A 22 -14.86 2.42 -12.07
CA VAL A 22 -15.35 3.17 -13.25
C VAL A 22 -15.22 4.68 -13.07
N PHE A 23 -14.01 5.23 -12.94
CA PHE A 23 -13.69 6.63 -13.28
C PHE A 23 -12.18 6.64 -13.56
N GLY A 24 -11.72 6.70 -14.81
CA GLY A 24 -11.83 7.88 -15.67
C GLY A 24 -10.69 8.82 -15.30
N PHE A 25 -9.58 8.75 -16.07
CA PHE A 25 -8.44 9.66 -16.00
C PHE A 25 -8.91 11.13 -16.02
N MET A 26 -9.12 11.72 -14.85
CA MET A 26 -9.27 13.15 -14.69
C MET A 26 -8.04 13.60 -13.92
N SER A 27 -7.11 14.22 -14.65
CA SER A 27 -5.94 14.91 -14.11
C SER A 27 -6.44 16.07 -13.24
N ILE A 28 -6.60 15.82 -11.94
CA ILE A 28 -6.80 16.87 -10.96
C ILE A 28 -5.42 17.48 -10.71
N ALA A 29 -5.33 18.80 -10.85
CA ALA A 29 -4.11 19.54 -10.59
C ALA A 29 -3.74 19.40 -9.11
N PHE A 30 -2.82 18.49 -8.81
CA PHE A 30 -2.14 18.42 -7.52
C PHE A 30 -1.36 19.73 -7.33
N ASP A 31 -1.44 20.29 -6.13
CA ASP A 31 -0.44 21.27 -5.72
C ASP A 31 0.88 20.50 -5.64
N ALA A 32 1.73 20.68 -6.65
CA ALA A 32 2.91 19.84 -6.86
C ALA A 32 3.94 19.91 -5.72
N ASP A 33 3.74 20.85 -4.78
CA ASP A 33 4.57 21.07 -3.60
C ASP A 33 4.03 20.41 -2.32
N ASP A 34 2.81 19.84 -2.31
CA ASP A 34 2.38 19.02 -1.18
C ASP A 34 3.01 17.63 -1.28
N LYS A 35 4.22 17.53 -0.72
CA LYS A 35 5.03 16.30 -0.66
C LYS A 35 4.27 15.11 -0.10
N PHE A 36 3.24 15.33 0.72
CA PHE A 36 2.43 14.26 1.26
C PHE A 36 1.44 13.70 0.23
N THR A 37 1.16 14.36 -0.89
CA THR A 37 0.15 13.88 -1.85
C THR A 37 0.73 13.36 -3.16
N ALA A 38 2.06 13.39 -3.28
CA ALA A 38 2.76 13.01 -4.49
C ALA A 38 2.58 11.51 -4.81
N PRO A 39 2.27 11.15 -6.07
CA PRO A 39 2.33 9.78 -6.50
C PRO A 39 3.78 9.32 -6.65
N HIS A 40 4.01 8.02 -6.44
CA HIS A 40 5.33 7.40 -6.54
C HIS A 40 5.28 6.12 -7.37
N ASP A 41 6.37 5.85 -8.10
CA ASP A 41 6.53 4.61 -8.86
C ASP A 41 7.46 3.65 -8.13
N TYR A 42 7.24 2.35 -8.33
CA TYR A 42 7.96 1.28 -7.67
C TYR A 42 8.42 0.22 -8.65
N GLU A 43 9.49 -0.48 -8.30
CA GLU A 43 9.99 -1.65 -9.01
C GLU A 43 9.98 -2.88 -8.12
N VAL A 44 9.46 -4.00 -8.63
CA VAL A 44 9.67 -5.30 -7.99
C VAL A 44 11.11 -5.72 -8.21
N VAL A 45 11.89 -5.82 -7.14
CA VAL A 45 13.33 -6.14 -7.19
C VAL A 45 13.65 -7.59 -6.80
N SER A 46 12.70 -8.27 -6.15
CA SER A 46 12.85 -9.68 -5.78
C SER A 46 11.50 -10.30 -5.47
N GLY A 47 11.40 -11.62 -5.60
CA GLY A 47 10.18 -12.36 -5.29
C GLY A 47 10.08 -13.66 -6.06
N THR A 48 9.22 -14.55 -5.59
CA THR A 48 8.89 -15.79 -6.27
C THR A 48 7.39 -16.08 -6.19
N PHE A 49 6.80 -16.53 -7.30
CA PHE A 49 5.48 -17.19 -7.35
C PHE A 49 5.68 -18.65 -7.74
N ASP A 50 5.32 -19.58 -6.86
CA ASP A 50 5.48 -21.03 -7.08
C ASP A 50 6.89 -21.42 -7.57
N GLY A 51 7.92 -20.76 -7.03
CA GLY A 51 9.33 -20.99 -7.39
C GLY A 51 9.81 -20.29 -8.66
N HIS A 52 8.99 -19.48 -9.31
CA HIS A 52 9.38 -18.66 -10.46
C HIS A 52 9.64 -17.23 -10.06
N GLU A 53 10.74 -16.65 -10.54
CA GLU A 53 11.07 -15.25 -10.31
C GLU A 53 9.96 -14.32 -10.80
N VAL A 54 9.79 -13.23 -10.06
CA VAL A 54 8.75 -12.24 -10.27
C VAL A 54 9.39 -10.93 -10.71
N SER A 55 8.76 -10.30 -11.69
CA SER A 55 9.05 -8.93 -12.09
C SER A 55 7.77 -8.12 -12.06
N GLY A 56 7.85 -6.81 -11.95
CA GLY A 56 6.65 -6.00 -11.85
C GLY A 56 6.93 -4.54 -11.55
N VAL A 57 5.85 -3.77 -11.57
CA VAL A 57 5.86 -2.34 -11.28
C VAL A 57 4.70 -2.02 -10.36
N GLY A 58 4.93 -1.05 -9.47
CA GLY A 58 3.88 -0.51 -8.64
C GLY A 58 3.73 0.99 -8.82
N HIS A 59 2.58 1.51 -8.43
CA HIS A 59 2.29 2.93 -8.43
C HIS A 59 1.44 3.29 -7.20
N SER A 60 1.83 4.34 -6.49
CA SER A 60 1.03 4.91 -5.42
C SER A 60 0.25 6.12 -5.91
N LYS A 61 -0.95 6.28 -5.37
CA LYS A 61 -1.76 7.49 -5.55
C LYS A 61 -2.42 7.87 -4.24
N TYR A 62 -2.52 9.18 -4.03
CA TYR A 62 -3.31 9.73 -2.95
C TYR A 62 -4.81 9.73 -3.31
N LEU A 63 -5.67 9.34 -2.37
CA LEU A 63 -7.09 9.07 -2.64
C LEU A 63 -8.08 9.98 -1.90
N ASN A 64 -7.68 10.73 -0.88
CA ASN A 64 -8.63 11.43 0.00
C ASN A 64 -8.23 12.87 0.26
N GLU A 65 -9.17 13.80 0.34
CA GLU A 65 -8.90 15.21 0.67
C GLU A 65 -9.31 15.57 2.11
N SER A 66 -9.63 14.57 2.94
CA SER A 66 -10.01 14.77 4.33
C SER A 66 -8.86 15.33 5.17
N GLN A 67 -9.11 16.42 5.90
CA GLN A 67 -8.12 17.04 6.79
C GLN A 67 -7.70 16.18 8.00
N ARG A 68 -8.26 14.99 8.18
CA ARG A 68 -8.05 14.14 9.37
C ARG A 68 -7.26 12.88 9.09
N GLU A 69 -7.28 12.41 7.85
CA GLU A 69 -6.74 11.11 7.48
C GLU A 69 -6.20 11.19 6.07
N TYR A 70 -5.00 10.65 5.90
CA TYR A 70 -4.34 10.53 4.61
C TYR A 70 -4.49 9.08 4.14
N LEU A 71 -4.94 8.92 2.90
CA LEU A 71 -5.18 7.62 2.29
C LEU A 71 -4.37 7.50 1.00
N TYR A 72 -3.46 6.53 0.98
CA TYR A 72 -2.68 6.16 -0.20
C TYR A 72 -3.10 4.79 -0.65
N GLN A 73 -3.29 4.63 -1.95
CA GLN A 73 -3.43 3.32 -2.57
C GLN A 73 -2.17 2.99 -3.33
N ILE A 74 -1.64 1.79 -3.12
CA ILE A 74 -0.56 1.21 -3.91
C ILE A 74 -1.14 0.09 -4.73
N ASP A 75 -1.05 0.21 -6.05
CA ASP A 75 -1.34 -0.83 -7.01
C ASP A 75 -0.02 -1.44 -7.49
N THR A 76 0.05 -2.77 -7.61
CA THR A 76 1.25 -3.46 -8.11
C THR A 76 0.87 -4.57 -9.07
N ASP A 77 1.38 -4.49 -10.28
CA ASP A 77 1.23 -5.54 -11.28
C ASP A 77 2.52 -6.35 -11.31
N VAL A 78 2.38 -7.65 -11.07
CA VAL A 78 3.48 -8.60 -11.13
C VAL A 78 3.27 -9.60 -12.24
N SER A 79 4.36 -9.94 -12.93
CA SER A 79 4.41 -10.95 -13.98
C SER A 79 5.40 -12.04 -13.61
N TYR A 80 5.01 -13.28 -13.86
CA TYR A 80 5.78 -14.50 -13.59
C TYR A 80 5.48 -15.53 -14.68
N GLN A 81 6.41 -16.44 -14.95
CA GLN A 81 6.25 -17.47 -16.01
C GLN A 81 5.85 -16.91 -17.40
N GLY A 82 6.31 -15.72 -17.78
CA GLY A 82 6.14 -15.13 -19.12
C GLY A 82 4.73 -14.58 -19.43
N ASP A 83 3.68 -15.36 -19.15
CA ASP A 83 2.30 -15.02 -19.50
C ASP A 83 1.37 -14.91 -18.27
N GLN A 84 1.85 -15.28 -17.07
CA GLN A 84 1.04 -15.14 -15.86
C GLN A 84 1.28 -13.79 -15.21
N ALA A 85 0.18 -13.13 -14.83
CA ALA A 85 0.22 -11.87 -14.14
C ALA A 85 -0.79 -11.85 -13.00
N ARG A 86 -0.48 -11.09 -11.96
CA ARG A 86 -1.37 -10.84 -10.82
C ARG A 86 -1.25 -9.38 -10.41
N SER A 87 -2.38 -8.79 -10.04
CA SER A 87 -2.43 -7.43 -9.53
C SER A 87 -2.69 -7.47 -8.04
N PHE A 88 -1.95 -6.65 -7.30
CA PHE A 88 -2.11 -6.43 -5.87
C PHE A 88 -2.51 -4.99 -5.63
N ARG A 89 -3.39 -4.80 -4.65
CA ARG A 89 -3.81 -3.47 -4.21
C ARG A 89 -3.85 -3.44 -2.70
N PHE A 90 -3.17 -2.47 -2.11
CA PHE A 90 -3.30 -2.18 -0.70
C PHE A 90 -3.41 -0.69 -0.44
N ASN A 91 -3.91 -0.37 0.75
CA ASN A 91 -4.04 1.00 1.19
C ASN A 91 -3.20 1.25 2.44
N VAL A 92 -2.50 2.37 2.47
CA VAL A 92 -1.85 2.91 3.67
C VAL A 92 -2.73 4.05 4.17
N ILE A 93 -3.17 3.93 5.42
CA ILE A 93 -4.04 4.91 6.07
C ILE A 93 -3.30 5.48 7.27
N CYS A 94 -3.08 6.79 7.26
CA CYS A 94 -2.42 7.48 8.34
C CYS A 94 -3.35 8.53 8.96
N GLY A 95 -3.16 8.76 10.26
CA GLY A 95 -3.83 9.85 10.96
C GLY A 95 -3.26 11.22 10.55
N SER A 96 -3.83 12.27 11.14
CA SER A 96 -3.34 13.65 10.96
C SER A 96 -1.94 13.89 11.54
N ASP A 97 -1.38 12.92 12.28
CA ASP A 97 -0.01 12.90 12.78
C ASP A 97 0.96 12.22 11.80
N HIS A 98 0.49 11.84 10.61
CA HIS A 98 1.24 11.16 9.55
C HIS A 98 1.73 9.75 9.92
N VAL A 99 1.16 9.16 10.97
CA VAL A 99 1.48 7.80 11.40
C VAL A 99 0.37 6.84 10.94
N PRO A 100 0.71 5.62 10.45
CA PRO A 100 -0.27 4.60 10.16
C PRO A 100 -1.19 4.32 11.35
N ILE A 101 -2.48 4.11 11.08
CA ILE A 101 -3.47 3.90 12.13
C ILE A 101 -3.24 2.54 12.83
N ASP A 102 -2.82 2.56 14.10
CA ASP A 102 -2.52 1.36 14.92
C ASP A 102 -3.68 0.35 15.04
N SER A 103 -4.93 0.76 14.81
CA SER A 103 -6.06 -0.18 14.80
C SER A 103 -6.13 -1.05 13.54
N ILE A 104 -5.33 -0.73 12.52
CA ILE A 104 -5.27 -1.42 11.22
C ILE A 104 -3.89 -2.05 11.03
N PHE A 105 -2.83 -1.30 11.36
CA PHE A 105 -1.45 -1.70 11.12
C PHE A 105 -0.72 -2.00 12.42
N THR A 106 0.20 -2.96 12.38
CA THR A 106 1.10 -3.30 13.48
C THR A 106 2.50 -2.81 13.16
N LYS A 107 3.13 -2.09 14.11
CA LYS A 107 4.50 -1.59 13.99
C LYS A 107 5.52 -2.71 14.28
N ASP A 108 6.47 -2.92 13.37
CA ASP A 108 7.49 -3.97 13.48
C ASP A 108 8.88 -3.45 13.88
N GLY A 109 9.19 -2.19 13.58
CA GLY A 109 10.50 -1.62 13.85
C GLY A 109 10.78 -0.37 13.04
N ALA A 110 12.05 0.03 13.00
CA ALA A 110 12.52 1.15 12.19
C ALA A 110 13.85 0.79 11.51
N GLU A 111 14.06 1.34 10.32
CA GLU A 111 15.24 1.12 9.48
C GLU A 111 15.53 2.39 8.68
N THR A 112 16.81 2.67 8.38
CA THR A 112 17.17 3.72 7.43
C THR A 112 17.27 3.15 6.03
N ILE A 113 16.45 3.62 5.10
CA ILE A 113 16.43 3.20 3.69
C ILE A 113 16.79 4.40 2.83
N ASP A 114 17.84 4.29 2.02
CA ASP A 114 18.31 5.35 1.11
C ASP A 114 18.47 6.75 1.76
N GLY A 115 18.81 6.76 3.05
CA GLY A 115 19.01 7.98 3.85
C GLY A 115 17.75 8.52 4.52
N ALA A 116 16.57 7.93 4.29
CA ALA A 116 15.34 8.24 4.99
C ALA A 116 15.14 7.33 6.21
N GLU A 117 14.71 7.89 7.35
CA GLU A 117 14.31 7.11 8.53
C GLU A 117 12.89 6.59 8.33
N CYS A 118 12.76 5.27 8.14
CA CYS A 118 11.50 4.61 7.88
C CYS A 118 11.05 3.79 9.10
N THR A 119 9.74 3.76 9.34
CA THR A 119 9.11 2.82 10.26
C THR A 119 8.47 1.70 9.47
N TRP A 120 8.71 0.46 9.88
CA TRP A 120 8.09 -0.73 9.29
C TRP A 120 6.76 -1.03 9.94
N TRP A 121 5.78 -1.29 9.10
CA TRP A 121 4.41 -1.64 9.47
C TRP A 121 3.94 -2.82 8.66
N HIS A 122 3.02 -3.58 9.23
CA HIS A 122 2.32 -4.61 8.49
C HIS A 122 0.85 -4.68 8.83
N TYR A 123 0.10 -5.34 7.94
CA TYR A 123 -1.21 -5.87 8.25
C TYR A 123 -1.43 -7.17 7.48
N VAL A 124 -2.40 -7.96 7.93
CA VAL A 124 -2.79 -9.22 7.28
C VAL A 124 -4.27 -9.13 6.95
N VAL A 125 -4.62 -9.48 5.72
CA VAL A 125 -6.00 -9.61 5.27
C VAL A 125 -6.14 -10.95 4.57
N GLU A 126 -7.09 -11.76 5.03
CA GLU A 126 -7.25 -13.15 4.58
C GLU A 126 -5.92 -13.92 4.73
N ASP A 127 -5.39 -14.44 3.62
CA ASP A 127 -4.13 -15.20 3.58
C ASP A 127 -2.95 -14.36 3.04
N GLU A 128 -3.11 -13.03 2.93
CA GLU A 128 -2.07 -12.13 2.42
C GLU A 128 -1.53 -11.21 3.52
N ARG A 129 -0.20 -11.15 3.63
CA ARG A 129 0.52 -10.20 4.48
C ARG A 129 1.13 -9.10 3.62
N PHE A 130 0.91 -7.87 4.06
CA PHE A 130 1.48 -6.66 3.47
C PHE A 130 2.39 -5.99 4.48
N ASP A 131 3.66 -5.84 4.14
CA ASP A 131 4.68 -5.15 4.93
C ASP A 131 5.12 -3.89 4.18
N PHE A 132 5.26 -2.75 4.85
CA PHE A 132 5.73 -1.52 4.21
C PHE A 132 6.56 -0.65 5.15
N ALA A 133 7.55 0.03 4.58
CA ALA A 133 8.42 0.99 5.24
C ALA A 133 8.00 2.41 4.85
N LEU A 134 7.49 3.16 5.82
CA LEU A 134 6.99 4.53 5.63
C LEU A 134 7.90 5.53 6.36
N ASP A 135 8.28 6.61 5.70
CA ASP A 135 9.02 7.72 6.32
C ASP A 135 8.10 8.78 6.95
N GLY A 136 8.69 9.82 7.55
CA GLY A 136 7.95 10.94 8.15
C GLY A 136 7.25 11.85 7.15
N ASP A 137 7.59 11.73 5.86
CA ASP A 137 6.96 12.46 4.75
C ASP A 137 5.90 11.61 4.04
N MET A 138 5.53 10.47 4.64
CA MET A 138 4.49 9.56 4.17
C MET A 138 4.81 8.88 2.84
N VAL A 139 6.10 8.81 2.50
CA VAL A 139 6.59 8.10 1.34
C VAL A 139 6.84 6.65 1.75
N VAL A 140 6.24 5.71 1.02
CA VAL A 140 6.59 4.30 1.15
C VAL A 140 7.88 4.09 0.36
N HIS A 141 8.95 3.68 1.01
CA HIS A 141 10.25 3.44 0.35
C HIS A 141 10.39 2.00 -0.14
N LYS A 142 9.76 1.08 0.58
CA LYS A 142 9.83 -0.36 0.32
C LYS A 142 8.56 -1.01 0.83
N TYR A 143 8.07 -2.00 0.10
CA TYR A 143 7.01 -2.87 0.59
C TYR A 143 7.22 -4.30 0.11
N ALA A 144 6.64 -5.23 0.85
CA ALA A 144 6.58 -6.63 0.48
C ALA A 144 5.14 -7.13 0.60
N VAL A 145 4.77 -8.02 -0.31
CA VAL A 145 3.50 -8.73 -0.25
C VAL A 145 3.81 -10.21 -0.28
N SER A 146 3.18 -10.97 0.60
CA SER A 146 3.43 -12.40 0.73
C SER A 146 2.18 -13.17 1.10
N ASP A 147 2.15 -14.43 0.65
CA ASP A 147 1.24 -15.42 1.19
C ASP A 147 1.65 -15.80 2.61
N VAL A 148 0.69 -15.83 3.53
CA VAL A 148 0.93 -16.21 4.93
C VAL A 148 1.40 -17.66 5.04
N ALA A 149 0.97 -18.53 4.12
CA ALA A 149 1.46 -19.91 4.06
C ALA A 149 2.87 -20.04 3.41
N GLY A 150 3.40 -18.95 2.84
CA GLY A 150 4.75 -18.87 2.29
C GLY A 150 4.90 -19.46 0.90
N ALA A 151 3.81 -19.67 0.14
CA ALA A 151 3.89 -20.18 -1.23
C ALA A 151 4.49 -19.16 -2.22
N TRP A 152 4.28 -17.87 -1.96
CA TRP A 152 4.78 -16.80 -2.80
C TRP A 152 5.06 -15.52 -2.00
N SER A 153 5.96 -14.69 -2.53
CA SER A 153 6.23 -13.36 -2.01
C SER A 153 6.90 -12.50 -3.08
N PHE A 154 6.78 -11.19 -2.94
CA PHE A 154 7.62 -10.25 -3.66
C PHE A 154 7.93 -9.01 -2.82
N THR A 155 8.98 -8.30 -3.19
CA THR A 155 9.41 -7.05 -2.59
C THR A 155 9.61 -6.02 -3.68
N SER A 156 9.07 -4.83 -3.44
CA SER A 156 9.19 -3.67 -4.28
C SER A 156 9.89 -2.53 -3.56
N VAL A 157 10.62 -1.71 -4.31
CA VAL A 157 11.28 -0.49 -3.82
C VAL A 157 10.85 0.72 -4.61
N LEU A 158 10.88 1.88 -3.98
CA LEU A 158 10.64 3.18 -4.59
C LEU A 158 11.64 3.43 -5.73
N LYS A 159 11.15 3.90 -6.88
CA LYS A 159 12.00 4.37 -7.98
C LYS A 159 12.42 5.81 -7.71
N SER A 160 13.73 6.05 -7.75
CA SER A 160 14.37 7.37 -7.65
C SER A 160 14.16 8.22 -8.90
#